data_AF-A0AAW5IRW5-F1
#
_entry.id   AF-A0AAW5IRW5-F1
#
_cell.length_a   1.000
_cell.length_b   1.000
_cell.length_c   1.000
_cell.angle_alpha   90.00
_cell.angle_beta   90.00
_cell.angle_gamma   90.00
#
_symmetry.space_group_name_H-M   'P 1'
#
loop_
_entity.id
_entity.type
_entity.pdbx_description
1 polymer ?
#
loop_
_entity_poly.entity_id
_entity_poly.type
_entity_poly.pdbx_seq_one_letter_code
_entity_poly.pdbx_strand_id
1 'polypeptide(L)' 'MIVNRDKHPPLLRIDDSFMKYVITGDIIKKYQNDDGIVFMDVFDFLLDKESI' A
#
# COMPACT_ATOMS: atom_id res chain seq x y z
N MET A 1 5.78 20.74 4.35
CA MET A 1 6.16 19.62 3.47
C MET A 1 4.86 18.95 3.03
N ILE A 2 4.38 19.26 1.82
CA ILE A 2 3.17 18.63 1.27
C ILE A 2 3.65 17.37 0.58
N VAL A 3 3.44 16.21 1.22
CA VAL A 3 3.57 14.93 0.52
C VAL A 3 2.34 14.85 -0.37
N ASN A 4 2.52 14.90 -1.69
CA ASN A 4 1.44 14.64 -2.66
C ASN A 4 1.00 13.18 -2.47
N ARG A 5 -0.06 12.95 -1.70
CA ARG A 5 -0.58 11.61 -1.35
C ARG A 5 -1.42 10.96 -2.46
N ASP A 6 -1.83 11.71 -3.47
CA ASP A 6 -2.99 11.29 -4.28
C ASP A 6 -2.64 10.65 -5.63
N LYS A 7 -1.37 10.42 -5.93
CA LYS A 7 -0.99 9.84 -7.22
C LYS A 7 0.16 8.85 -7.01
N HIS A 8 -0.17 7.56 -7.07
CA HIS A 8 0.80 6.47 -7.28
C HIS A 8 0.79 5.97 -8.74
N PRO A 9 1.01 6.83 -9.76
CA PRO A 9 0.86 6.47 -11.16
C PRO A 9 1.83 5.37 -11.63
N PRO A 10 3.02 5.13 -11.05
CA PRO A 10 3.82 3.97 -11.46
C PRO A 10 3.14 2.65 -11.10
N LEU A 11 2.43 2.57 -9.97
CA LEU A 11 1.78 1.34 -9.52
C LEU A 11 0.59 0.97 -10.42
N LEU A 12 -0.16 1.97 -10.90
CA LEU A 12 -1.33 1.75 -11.76
C LEU A 12 -0.98 1.50 -13.24
N ARG A 13 0.27 1.75 -13.66
CA ARG A 13 0.70 1.65 -15.07
C ARG A 13 1.32 0.31 -15.43
N ILE A 14 1.53 -0.58 -14.46
CA ILE A 14 2.00 -1.94 -14.68
C ILE A 14 0.77 -2.83 -14.80
N ASP A 15 0.58 -3.38 -16.00
CA ASP A 15 -0.47 -4.36 -16.30
C ASP A 15 -0.01 -5.74 -15.81
N ASP A 16 -0.25 -5.98 -14.53
CA ASP A 16 0.05 -7.21 -13.84
C ASP A 16 -1.17 -7.64 -12.99
N SER A 17 -1.19 -8.90 -12.57
CA SER A 17 -2.25 -9.44 -11.70
C SER A 17 -1.82 -9.55 -10.23
N PHE A 18 -0.74 -8.86 -9.84
CA PHE A 18 -0.24 -8.95 -8.47
C PHE A 18 -1.01 -8.01 -7.54
N MET A 19 -1.18 -8.44 -6.28
CA MET A 19 -1.60 -7.53 -5.21
C MET A 19 -0.49 -6.51 -4.93
N LYS A 20 -0.87 -5.24 -4.80
CA LYS A 20 0.07 -4.13 -4.60
C LYS A 20 -0.07 -3.59 -3.18
N TYR A 21 1.07 -3.43 -2.51
CA TYR A 21 1.16 -2.95 -1.13
C TYR A 21 1.96 -1.64 -1.05
N VAL A 22 1.48 -0.68 -0.27
CA VAL A 22 2.21 0.52 0.15
C VAL A 22 2.42 0.44 1.66
N ILE A 23 3.67 0.26 2.06
CA ILE A 23 4.06 0.12 3.47
C ILE A 23 4.59 1.46 3.97
N THR A 24 4.02 1.97 5.06
CA THR A 24 4.45 3.23 5.69
C THR A 24 5.18 2.99 7.01
N GLY A 25 6.08 3.91 7.37
CA GLY A 25 6.69 3.93 8.71
C GLY A 25 5.81 4.53 9.80
N ASP A 26 4.81 5.33 9.40
CA ASP A 26 3.80 5.87 10.32
C ASP A 26 2.77 4.79 10.68
N ILE A 27 2.31 4.80 11.93
CA ILE A 27 1.21 3.93 12.39
C ILE A 27 -0.07 4.37 11.71
N ILE A 28 -0.58 3.53 10.81
CA ILE A 28 -1.82 3.76 10.08
C ILE A 28 -2.68 2.51 10.16
N LYS A 29 -3.99 2.69 10.17
CA LYS A 29 -4.90 1.54 10.04
C LYS A 29 -4.80 0.97 8.63
N LYS A 30 -4.61 -0.34 8.49
CA LYS A 30 -4.71 -1.05 7.20
C LYS A 30 -6.01 -0.70 6.46
N TYR A 31 -5.90 -0.30 5.18
CA TYR A 31 -7.04 -0.06 4.29
C TYR A 31 -6.68 -0.36 2.84
N GLN A 32 -7.69 -0.60 2.01
CA GLN A 32 -7.55 -0.76 0.57
C GLN A 32 -8.22 0.43 -0.12
N ASN A 33 -7.57 1.02 -1.12
CA ASN A 33 -8.16 2.10 -1.90
C ASN A 33 -9.01 1.57 -3.07
N ASP A 34 -9.67 2.47 -3.81
CA ASP A 34 -10.53 2.13 -4.94
C ASP A 34 -9.79 1.47 -6.11
N ASP A 35 -8.46 1.65 -6.19
CA ASP A 35 -7.60 1.00 -7.19
C ASP A 35 -7.13 -0.40 -6.76
N GLY A 36 -7.57 -0.88 -5.59
CA GLY A 36 -7.22 -2.20 -5.07
C GLY A 36 -5.85 -2.27 -4.39
N ILE A 37 -5.16 -1.14 -4.18
CA ILE A 37 -3.86 -1.07 -3.50
C ILE A 37 -4.09 -1.07 -1.99
N VAL A 38 -3.35 -1.94 -1.28
CA VAL A 38 -3.42 -2.04 0.18
C VAL A 38 -2.37 -1.15 0.83
N PHE A 39 -2.80 -0.30 1.76
CA PHE A 39 -1.95 0.56 2.58
C PHE A 39 -1.93 -0.01 4.00
N MET A 40 -0.74 -0.13 4.59
CA MET A 40 -0.56 -0.58 5.97
C MET A 40 0.77 -0.07 6.53
N ASP A 41 0.92 -0.08 7.84
CA ASP A 41 2.22 0.21 8.45
C ASP A 41 3.15 -1.01 8.42
N VAL A 42 4.43 -0.77 8.72
CA VAL A 42 5.47 -1.80 8.71
C VAL A 42 5.21 -2.94 9.71
N PHE A 43 4.56 -2.67 10.84
CA PHE A 43 4.26 -3.71 11.83
C PHE A 43 3.14 -4.61 11.33
N ASP A 44 2.06 -4.01 10.81
CA ASP A 44 0.96 -4.76 10.19
C ASP A 44 1.47 -5.66 9.06
N PHE A 45 2.37 -5.16 8.20
CA PHE A 45 2.96 -5.97 7.13
C PHE A 45 3.79 -7.15 7.66
N LEU A 46 4.66 -6.93 8.66
CA LEU A 46 5.54 -7.97 9.18
C LEU A 46 4.80 -9.01 10.03
N LEU A 47 3.66 -8.65 10.62
CA LEU A 47 2.86 -9.54 11.46
C LEU A 47 1.79 -10.31 10.68
N ASP A 48 1.43 -9.86 9.48
CA ASP A 48 0.47 -10.52 8.62
C ASP A 48 1.12 -11.73 7.93
N LYS A 49 0.76 -12.93 8.38
CA LYS A 49 1.30 -14.20 7.86
C LYS A 49 0.89 -14.50 6.42
N GLU A 50 -0.10 -13.79 5.88
CA GLU A 50 -0.51 -13.91 4.47
C GLU A 50 0.11 -12.82 3.58
N SER A 51 0.98 -11.98 4.12
CA SER A 51 1.72 -10.97 3.34
C SER A 51 2.98 -11.52 2.63
N ILE A 52 3.34 -12.79 2.82
CA ILE A 52 4.48 -13.49 2.16
C ILE A 52 3.97 -14.52 1.15
#